data_AF-A0AAJ4APC9-F1
#
_entry.id   AF-A0AAJ4APC9-F1
#
_cell.length_a   1.000
_cell.length_b   1.000
_cell.length_c   1.000
_cell.angle_alpha   90.00
_cell.angle_beta   90.00
_cell.angle_gamma   90.00
#
_symmetry.space_group_name_H-M   'P 1'
#
loop_
_entity.id
_entity.type
_entity.pdbx_description
1 polymer ?
#
loop_
_entity_poly.entity_id
_entity_poly.type
_entity_poly.pdbx_seq_one_letter_code
_entity_poly.pdbx_strand_id
1 'polypeptide(L)'
;MFTLKNTLLTLGLVTSFSLLIVTIIDPLAGNCSRFEAKVISSNADSSTISLPDGRIAVIEQGNLKPETEIKVGEKSRLISGIKEYKFKALIPEKHSHTMADE
;
A
#
# COMPACT_ATOMS: atom_id res chain seq x y z
N MET A 1 -27.03 -12.56 -41.07
CA MET A 1 -25.58 -12.72 -40.78
C MET A 1 -24.87 -11.35 -40.73
N PHE A 2 -25.45 -10.35 -40.04
CA PHE A 2 -24.87 -9.00 -39.91
C PHE A 2 -24.69 -8.55 -38.45
N THR A 3 -25.54 -9.07 -37.54
CA THR A 3 -25.52 -8.75 -36.11
C THR A 3 -24.25 -9.26 -35.41
N LEU A 4 -23.81 -10.49 -35.73
CA LEU A 4 -22.66 -11.13 -35.06
C LEU A 4 -21.33 -10.37 -35.26
N LYS A 5 -21.12 -9.82 -36.47
CA LYS A 5 -19.90 -9.05 -36.81
C LYS A 5 -19.85 -7.73 -36.05
N ASN A 6 -20.99 -7.04 -35.95
CA ASN A 6 -21.08 -5.79 -35.20
C ASN A 6 -20.91 -6.02 -33.70
N THR A 7 -21.45 -7.12 -33.15
CA THR A 7 -21.27 -7.49 -31.74
C THR A 7 -19.82 -7.84 -31.41
N LEU A 8 -19.11 -8.56 -32.29
CA LEU A 8 -17.71 -8.90 -32.06
C LEU A 8 -16.82 -7.64 -32.08
N LEU A 9 -17.11 -6.72 -33.00
CA LEU A 9 -16.36 -5.48 -33.14
C LEU A 9 -16.61 -4.53 -31.96
N THR A 10 -17.86 -4.44 -31.48
CA THR A 10 -18.16 -3.65 -30.27
C THR A 10 -17.56 -4.27 -29.01
N LEU A 11 -17.55 -5.61 -28.87
CA LEU A 11 -16.89 -6.26 -27.74
C LEU A 11 -15.37 -6.02 -27.76
N GLY A 12 -14.75 -6.10 -28.93
CA GLY A 12 -13.34 -5.75 -29.13
C GLY A 12 -13.02 -4.29 -28.78
N LEU A 13 -13.91 -3.37 -29.14
CA LEU A 13 -13.75 -1.95 -28.81
C LEU A 13 -13.93 -1.67 -27.32
N VAL A 14 -14.95 -2.27 -26.67
CA VAL A 14 -15.20 -2.09 -25.23
C VAL A 14 -14.05 -2.67 -24.40
N THR A 15 -13.54 -3.84 -24.78
CA THR A 15 -12.41 -4.48 -24.08
C THR A 15 -11.14 -3.67 -24.22
N SER A 16 -10.80 -3.19 -25.43
CA SER A 16 -9.61 -2.35 -25.63
C SER A 16 -9.70 -1.02 -24.90
N PHE A 17 -10.88 -0.37 -24.91
CA PHE A 17 -11.11 0.88 -24.19
C PHE A 17 -11.01 0.68 -22.68
N SER A 18 -11.56 -0.42 -22.16
CA SER A 18 -11.46 -0.78 -20.75
C SER A 18 -10.01 -1.04 -20.33
N LEU A 19 -9.23 -1.75 -21.16
CA LEU A 19 -7.81 -1.98 -20.91
C LEU A 19 -7.03 -0.67 -20.88
N LEU A 20 -7.31 0.24 -21.82
CA LEU A 20 -6.68 1.56 -21.87
C LEU A 20 -6.97 2.37 -20.60
N ILE A 21 -8.22 2.39 -20.13
CA ILE A 21 -8.59 3.05 -18.88
C ILE A 21 -7.79 2.49 -17.70
N VAL A 22 -7.69 1.16 -17.58
CA VAL A 22 -6.92 0.50 -16.52
C VAL A 22 -5.43 0.89 -16.59
N THR A 23 -4.86 0.98 -17.80
CA THR A 23 -3.46 1.40 -17.96
C THR A 23 -3.20 2.85 -17.55
N ILE A 24 -4.17 3.75 -17.74
CA ILE A 24 -4.03 5.17 -17.39
C ILE A 24 -4.20 5.38 -15.88
N ILE A 25 -5.20 4.72 -15.27
CA ILE A 25 -5.49 4.89 -13.83
C ILE A 25 -4.46 4.15 -12.97
N ASP A 26 -3.94 3.04 -13.49
CA ASP A 26 -3.01 2.14 -12.81
C ASP A 26 -3.49 1.79 -11.37
N PRO A 27 -4.61 1.03 -11.28
CA PRO A 27 -5.31 0.84 -10.01
C PRO A 27 -4.44 0.08 -9.01
N LEU A 28 -4.58 0.42 -7.72
CA LEU A 28 -3.96 -0.34 -6.64
C LEU A 28 -4.64 -1.70 -6.48
N ALA A 29 -3.84 -2.76 -6.56
CA ALA A 29 -4.25 -4.13 -6.38
C ALA A 29 -3.41 -4.83 -5.29
N GLY A 30 -3.88 -5.99 -4.84
CA GLY A 30 -3.19 -6.84 -3.88
C GLY A 30 -3.81 -6.86 -2.49
N ASN A 31 -3.53 -7.95 -1.78
CA ASN A 31 -3.89 -8.08 -0.37
C ASN A 31 -2.98 -7.17 0.44
N CYS A 32 -3.56 -6.40 1.37
CA CYS A 32 -2.80 -5.60 2.33
C CYS A 32 -2.04 -6.49 3.32
N SER A 33 -1.04 -7.22 2.83
CA SER A 33 -0.08 -7.96 3.64
C SER A 33 0.50 -7.01 4.67
N ARG A 34 0.41 -7.42 5.94
CA ARG A 34 0.81 -6.58 7.07
C ARG A 34 2.30 -6.78 7.30
N PHE A 35 3.06 -5.71 7.14
CA PHE A 35 4.49 -5.66 7.43
C PHE A 35 4.72 -4.81 8.67
N GLU A 36 5.68 -5.22 9.47
CA GLU A 36 6.20 -4.37 10.54
C GLU A 36 7.14 -3.36 9.90
N ALA A 37 7.04 -2.10 10.33
CA ALA A 37 7.89 -1.03 9.86
C ALA A 37 8.21 -0.12 11.03
N LYS A 38 9.35 0.56 10.96
CA LYS A 38 9.79 1.48 12.01
C LYS A 38 9.72 2.91 11.52
N VAL A 39 9.15 3.81 12.32
CA VAL A 39 9.06 5.23 11.97
C VAL A 39 10.45 5.87 12.10
N ILE A 40 10.93 6.48 11.03
CA ILE A 40 12.20 7.22 11.01
C ILE A 40 11.94 8.68 11.36
N SER A 41 10.93 9.29 10.72
CA SER A 41 10.53 10.67 10.94
C SER A 41 9.06 10.84 10.59
N SER A 42 8.42 11.84 11.18
CA SER A 42 7.02 12.18 10.92
C SER A 42 6.84 13.69 10.91
N ASN A 43 6.00 14.16 10.00
CA ASN A 43 5.43 15.51 10.04
C ASN A 43 3.92 15.41 10.29
N ALA A 44 3.18 16.51 10.11
CA ALA A 44 1.74 16.58 10.36
C ALA A 44 0.91 15.70 9.40
N ASP A 45 1.39 15.51 8.17
CA ASP A 45 0.61 14.90 7.08
C ASP A 45 1.08 13.47 6.74
N SER A 46 2.35 13.16 6.99
CA SER A 46 3.02 11.96 6.51
C SER A 46 4.13 11.49 7.45
N SER A 47 4.49 10.22 7.32
CA SER A 47 5.63 9.62 8.03
C SER A 47 6.54 8.89 7.06
N THR A 48 7.85 9.02 7.30
CA THR A 48 8.88 8.20 6.67
C THR A 48 9.15 6.99 7.54
N ILE A 49 9.15 5.80 6.93
CA ILE A 49 9.27 4.52 7.62
C ILE A 49 10.37 3.67 6.98
N SER A 50 11.05 2.86 7.78
CA SER A 50 11.91 1.77 7.31
C SER A 50 11.16 0.45 7.35
N LEU A 51 11.27 -0.31 6.27
CA LEU A 51 10.78 -1.68 6.15
C LEU A 51 11.84 -2.68 6.64
N PRO A 52 11.47 -3.93 6.97
CA PRO A 52 12.39 -4.94 7.51
C PRO A 52 13.46 -5.36 6.51
N ASP A 53 13.20 -5.16 5.22
CA ASP A 53 14.12 -5.44 4.12
C ASP A 53 15.09 -4.28 3.82
N GLY A 54 15.10 -3.24 4.67
CA GLY A 54 15.97 -2.08 4.54
C GLY A 54 15.47 -1.00 3.57
N ARG A 55 14.32 -1.20 2.91
CA ARG A 55 13.71 -0.15 2.08
C ARG A 55 13.12 0.96 2.94
N ILE A 56 13.06 2.16 2.37
CA ILE A 56 12.42 3.32 2.99
C ILE A 56 11.15 3.67 2.20
N ALA A 57 10.08 3.99 2.91
CA ALA A 57 8.81 4.38 2.30
C ALA A 57 8.19 5.56 3.04
N VAL A 58 7.27 6.25 2.36
CA VAL A 58 6.43 7.29 2.95
C VAL A 58 5.00 6.78 3.05
N ILE A 59 4.36 7.06 4.17
CA ILE A 59 2.94 6.77 4.40
C ILE A 59 2.19 8.08 4.66
N GLU A 60 0.97 8.18 4.15
CA GLU A 60 0.04 9.30 4.37
C GLU A 60 -0.60 9.23 5.77
N GLN A 61 0.24 9.13 6.79
CA GLN A 61 -0.15 9.16 8.19
C GLN A 61 0.91 9.98 8.92
N GLY A 62 0.55 11.17 9.37
CA GLY A 62 1.41 12.02 10.18
C GLY A 62 1.30 11.77 11.67
N ASN A 63 2.02 12.59 12.43
CA ASN A 63 2.11 12.62 13.89
C ASN A 63 2.47 11.28 14.54
N LEU A 64 3.20 10.42 13.83
CA LEU A 64 3.74 9.19 14.41
C LEU A 64 5.03 9.50 15.18
N LYS A 65 5.19 8.88 16.34
CA LYS A 65 6.42 9.03 17.13
C LYS A 65 7.58 8.37 16.36
N PRO A 66 8.72 9.04 16.22
CA PRO A 66 9.94 8.42 15.71
C PRO A 66 10.32 7.17 16.53
N GLU A 67 11.05 6.26 15.89
CA GLU A 67 11.51 4.99 16.46
C GLU A 67 10.41 4.00 16.87
N THR A 68 9.14 4.33 16.64
CA THR A 68 8.01 3.45 16.97
C THR A 68 7.81 2.39 15.90
N GLU A 69 7.54 1.16 16.35
CA GLU A 69 7.14 0.06 15.47
C GLU A 69 5.65 0.12 15.13
N ILE A 70 5.35 0.01 13.85
CA ILE A 70 4.00 0.10 13.30
C ILE A 70 3.73 -1.05 12.33
N LYS A 71 2.45 -1.34 12.12
CA LYS A 71 1.99 -2.22 11.05
C LYS A 71 1.57 -1.39 9.85
N VAL A 72 2.09 -1.73 8.69
CA VAL A 72 1.70 -1.16 7.40
C VAL A 72 1.19 -2.24 6.47
N GLY A 73 0.22 -1.89 5.63
CA GLY A 73 -0.25 -2.73 4.53
C GLY A 73 0.42 -2.32 3.23
N GLU A 74 0.97 -3.27 2.48
CA GLU A 74 1.46 -3.03 1.12
C GLU A 74 0.33 -3.20 0.11
N LYS A 75 0.27 -2.32 -0.89
CA LYS A 75 -0.49 -2.49 -2.13
C LYS A 75 0.44 -2.23 -3.30
N SER A 76 0.20 -2.85 -4.43
CA SER A 76 0.99 -2.64 -5.64
C SER A 76 0.09 -2.12 -6.75
N ARG A 77 0.57 -1.12 -7.48
CA ARG A 77 -0.08 -0.63 -8.68
C ARG A 77 -0.07 -1.71 -9.76
N LEU A 78 -1.23 -2.01 -10.34
CA LEU A 78 -1.44 -3.18 -11.19
C LEU A 78 -0.56 -3.20 -12.44
N ILE A 79 -0.24 -2.03 -13.00
CA ILE A 79 0.47 -1.86 -14.26
C ILE A 79 1.92 -1.43 -14.01
N SER A 80 2.17 -0.40 -13.18
CA SER A 80 3.55 0.04 -12.90
C SER A 80 4.29 -0.82 -11.88
N GLY A 81 3.58 -1.61 -11.07
CA GLY A 81 4.16 -2.38 -9.97
C GLY A 81 4.61 -1.53 -8.77
N ILE A 82 4.45 -0.21 -8.82
CA ILE A 82 4.84 0.70 -7.74
C ILE A 82 4.13 0.29 -6.45
N LYS A 83 4.91 0.17 -5.37
CA LYS A 83 4.40 -0.23 -4.06
C LYS A 83 3.98 1.00 -3.27
N GLU A 84 2.76 0.97 -2.74
CA GLU A 84 2.24 1.94 -1.81
C GLU A 84 2.01 1.28 -0.45
N TYR A 85 2.36 2.00 0.62
CA TYR A 85 2.22 1.51 1.99
C TYR A 85 1.18 2.35 2.71
N LYS A 86 0.31 1.68 3.48
CA LYS A 86 -0.73 2.34 4.28
C LYS A 86 -0.62 1.96 5.74
N PHE A 87 -0.71 2.94 6.63
CA PHE A 87 -0.78 2.70 8.06
C PHE A 87 -1.94 1.76 8.40
N LYS A 88 -1.71 0.83 9.33
CA LYS A 88 -2.75 -0.08 9.84
C LYS A 88 -2.94 0.03 11.34
N ALA A 89 -1.85 -0.03 12.10
CA ALA A 89 -1.92 0.03 13.57
C ALA A 89 -0.53 0.34 14.16
N LEU A 90 -0.52 0.84 15.38
CA LEU A 90 0.68 0.80 16.22
C LEU A 90 0.93 -0.63 16.70
N ILE A 91 2.20 -1.03 16.80
CA ILE A 91 2.54 -2.24 17.55
C ILE A 91 2.65 -1.81 19.01
N PRO A 92 1.87 -2.41 19.93
CA PRO A 92 2.02 -2.08 21.33
C PRO A 92 3.45 -2.39 21.75
N GLU A 93 4.14 -1.42 22.34
CA GLU A 93 5.41 -1.69 23.01
C GLU A 93 5.17 -2.83 23.99
N LYS A 94 5.89 -3.95 23.80
CA LYS A 94 6.01 -4.97 24.84
C LYS A 94 6.53 -4.24 26.06
N HIS A 95 5.65 -3.93 27.01
CA HIS A 95 6.08 -3.58 28.36
C HIS A 95 6.85 -4.80 28.86
N SER A 96 8.18 -4.72 28.82
CA SER A 96 9.02 -5.57 29.64
C SER A 96 8.63 -5.24 31.06
N HIS A 97 7.78 -6.08 31.67
CA HIS A 97 7.74 -6.21 33.10
C HIS A 97 9.10 -6.78 33.53
N THR A 98 10.11 -5.93 33.52
CA THR A 98 11.22 -6.07 34.45
C THR A 98 10.65 -5.58 35.76
N MET A 99 10.06 -6.52 36.53
CA MET A 99 9.85 -6.27 37.94
C MET A 99 11.22 -5.97 38.55
N ALA A 100 11.31 -4.78 39.11
CA ALA A 100 12.37 -4.35 40.00
C ALA A 100 12.29 -5.14 41.32
N ASP A 101 13.46 -5.28 41.94
CA ASP A 101 13.73 -5.22 43.39
C ASP A 101 12.83 -6.03 44.34
N GLU A 102 13.40 -7.10 44.93
CA GLU A 102 13.87 -7.11 46.34
C GLU A 102 14.78 -8.32 46.62
#